data_AF-A0A831XMA8-F1
#
_entry.id   AF-A0A831XMA8-F1
#
_cell.length_a   1.000
_cell.length_b   1.000
_cell.length_c   1.000
_cell.angle_alpha   90.00
_cell.angle_beta   90.00
_cell.angle_gamma   90.00
#
_symmetry.space_group_name_H-M   'P 1'
#
loop_
_entity.id
_entity.type
_entity.pdbx_description
1 polymer ?
#
loop_
_entity_poly.entity_id
_entity_poly.type
_entity_poly.pdbx_seq_one_letter_code
_entity_poly.pdbx_strand_id
1 'polypeptide(L)'
;MQDEELVYYAKQGSQRAAEILLKRYRSLVEMKARSYFLIGAEHEDVVQEGLLGLYKAIRDFRYDRFHKFRPFAELCVTRQIISAVKAATRQKHIPLNDSISIDRPIQDPASADADTTLGEMLPDPNALTPEEVILYQRIPMAVLRLAQERMSPLELQVLECYLDGLSYREMSEKLNRHTKCIDNALQRVKKKIVQVYQEYYGEENTAVRRRKRLRIAPELDDNLL
;
A
#
# COMPACT_ATOMS: atom_id res chain seq x y z
N MET A 1 30.52 49.01 -1.16
CA MET A 1 29.07 48.85 -1.36
C MET A 1 28.53 48.02 -0.23
N GLN A 2 27.62 48.63 0.56
CA GLN A 2 26.99 47.97 1.69
C GLN A 2 25.99 46.91 1.20
N ASP A 3 25.65 45.94 2.05
CA ASP A 3 24.74 44.86 1.66
C ASP A 3 23.33 45.41 1.38
N GLU A 4 22.93 46.44 2.12
CA GLU A 4 21.67 47.15 1.99
C GLU A 4 21.51 47.80 0.61
N GLU A 5 22.57 48.42 0.07
CA GLU A 5 22.57 49.03 -1.27
C GLU A 5 22.46 47.95 -2.36
N LEU A 6 23.20 46.85 -2.21
CA LEU A 6 23.13 45.72 -3.14
C LEU A 6 21.74 45.11 -3.17
N VAL A 7 21.09 44.98 -2.01
CA VAL A 7 19.71 44.47 -1.93
C VAL A 7 18.76 45.41 -2.66
N TYR A 8 18.95 46.73 -2.55
CA TYR A 8 18.11 47.70 -3.26
C TYR A 8 18.21 47.49 -4.77
N TYR A 9 19.43 47.45 -5.31
CA TYR A 9 19.64 47.21 -6.74
C TYR A 9 19.16 45.84 -7.20
N ALA A 10 19.36 44.80 -6.39
CA ALA A 10 18.87 43.45 -6.71
C ALA A 10 17.34 43.43 -6.83
N LYS A 11 16.62 44.14 -5.95
CA LYS A 11 15.15 44.27 -6.01
C LYS A 11 14.66 45.07 -7.22
N GLN A 12 15.48 45.97 -7.76
CA GLN A 12 15.21 46.68 -9.01
C GLN A 12 15.52 45.84 -10.27
N GLY A 13 15.88 44.56 -10.11
CA GLY A 13 16.16 43.64 -11.21
C GLY A 13 17.63 43.55 -11.62
N SER A 14 18.55 44.16 -10.87
CA SER A 14 19.99 44.02 -11.13
C SER A 14 20.48 42.62 -10.77
N GLN A 15 20.62 41.75 -11.78
CA GLN A 15 21.16 40.39 -11.61
C GLN A 15 22.57 40.42 -11.01
N ARG A 16 23.40 41.38 -11.42
CA ARG A 16 24.77 41.52 -10.91
C ARG A 16 24.80 41.83 -9.41
N ALA A 17 23.86 42.63 -8.91
CA ALA A 17 23.76 42.90 -7.48
C ALA A 17 23.33 41.65 -6.70
N ALA A 18 22.38 40.88 -7.22
CA ALA A 18 21.95 39.62 -6.64
C ALA A 18 23.08 38.58 -6.60
N GLU A 19 23.84 38.43 -7.70
CA GLU A 19 25.00 37.52 -7.76
C GLU A 19 26.08 37.88 -6.73
N ILE A 20 26.37 39.18 -6.55
CA ILE A 20 27.34 39.63 -5.55
C ILE A 20 26.87 39.22 -4.14
N LEU A 21 25.59 39.41 -3.82
CA LEU A 21 25.02 39.01 -2.53
C LEU A 21 25.08 37.48 -2.36
N LEU A 22 24.69 36.71 -3.36
CA LEU A 22 24.74 35.24 -3.32
C LEU A 22 26.17 34.75 -3.06
N LYS A 23 27.17 35.28 -3.78
CA LYS A 23 28.59 34.94 -3.58
C LYS A 23 29.09 35.34 -2.19
N ARG A 24 28.75 36.55 -1.74
CA ARG A 24 29.17 37.09 -0.43
C ARG A 24 28.63 36.27 0.75
N TYR A 25 27.39 35.79 0.64
CA TYR A 25 26.73 35.06 1.71
C TYR A 25 26.83 33.53 1.58
N ARG A 26 27.46 33.00 0.52
CA ARG A 26 27.59 31.55 0.29
C ARG A 26 28.21 30.82 1.48
N SER A 27 29.29 31.34 2.06
CA SER A 27 29.94 30.74 3.23
C SER A 27 29.03 30.71 4.48
N LEU A 28 28.18 31.73 4.67
CA LEU A 28 27.17 31.73 5.73
C LEU A 28 26.17 30.60 5.51
N VAL A 29 25.70 30.43 4.26
CA VAL A 29 24.75 29.38 3.90
C VAL A 29 25.36 27.99 4.12
N GLU A 30 26.58 27.75 3.63
CA GLU A 30 27.32 26.50 3.84
C GLU A 30 27.50 26.20 5.33
N MET A 31 27.90 27.20 6.13
CA MET A 31 28.04 27.04 7.58
C MET A 31 26.71 26.65 8.24
N LYS A 32 25.59 27.26 7.85
CA LYS A 32 24.28 26.91 8.40
C LYS A 32 23.80 25.53 7.94
N ALA A 33 24.06 25.16 6.69
CA ALA A 33 23.68 23.86 6.14
C ALA A 33 24.38 22.69 6.83
N ARG A 34 25.62 22.85 7.32
CA ARG A 34 26.40 21.78 7.99
C ARG A 34 25.69 21.15 9.19
N SER A 35 24.79 21.87 9.86
CA SER A 35 24.07 21.37 11.03
C SER A 35 22.79 20.60 10.68
N TYR A 36 22.46 20.44 9.40
CA TYR A 36 21.23 19.81 8.95
C TYR A 36 21.51 18.64 8.01
N PHE A 37 20.67 17.61 8.12
CA PHE A 37 20.70 16.43 7.28
C PHE A 37 19.33 16.27 6.61
N LEU A 38 19.32 16.01 5.31
CA LEU A 38 18.13 15.78 4.51
C LEU A 38 18.16 14.33 4.02
N ILE A 39 17.19 13.53 4.48
CA ILE A 39 17.14 12.09 4.15
C ILE A 39 16.99 11.93 2.63
N GLY A 40 17.86 11.10 2.04
CA GLY A 40 17.85 10.82 0.60
C GLY A 40 18.43 11.93 -0.28
N ALA A 41 19.11 12.92 0.30
CA ALA A 41 19.73 14.02 -0.42
C ALA A 41 21.19 14.25 0.02
N GLU A 42 21.96 14.89 -0.84
CA GLU A 42 23.36 15.21 -0.57
C GLU A 42 23.49 16.51 0.23
N HIS A 43 24.67 16.75 0.79
CA HIS A 43 24.94 18.01 1.50
C HIS A 43 24.75 19.23 0.59
N GLU A 44 25.08 19.10 -0.70
CA GLU A 44 24.89 20.17 -1.68
C GLU A 44 23.42 20.55 -1.84
N ASP A 45 22.49 19.60 -1.73
CA ASP A 45 21.05 19.88 -1.79
C ASP A 45 20.59 20.74 -0.61
N VAL A 46 21.14 20.49 0.59
CA VAL A 46 20.87 21.30 1.78
C VAL A 46 21.40 22.72 1.60
N VAL A 47 22.58 22.87 0.98
CA VAL A 47 23.15 24.18 0.64
C VAL A 47 22.27 24.91 -0.38
N GLN A 48 21.73 24.22 -1.39
CA GLN A 48 20.82 24.81 -2.38
C GLN A 48 19.52 25.31 -1.75
N GLU A 49 18.92 24.55 -0.84
CA GLU A 49 17.76 25.02 -0.05
C GLU A 49 18.10 26.26 0.76
N GLY A 50 19.28 26.30 1.37
CA GLY A 50 19.78 27.50 2.04
C GLY A 50 19.94 28.71 1.11
N LEU A 51 20.47 28.51 -0.11
CA LEU A 51 20.61 29.55 -1.12
C LEU A 51 19.26 30.07 -1.60
N LEU A 52 18.26 29.20 -1.73
CA LEU A 52 16.87 29.59 -2.01
C LEU A 52 16.30 30.47 -0.88
N GLY A 53 16.64 30.14 0.38
CA GLY A 53 16.29 30.95 1.55
C GLY A 53 16.94 32.34 1.51
N LEU A 54 18.21 32.41 1.12
CA LEU A 54 18.93 33.68 0.91
C LEU A 54 18.31 34.50 -0.23
N TYR A 55 17.96 33.87 -1.35
CA TYR A 55 17.30 34.55 -2.47
C TYR A 55 15.96 35.16 -2.06
N LYS A 56 15.14 34.41 -1.29
CA LYS A 56 13.89 34.93 -0.69
C LYS A 56 14.18 36.11 0.25
N ALA A 57 15.26 36.04 1.03
CA ALA A 57 15.66 37.15 1.90
C ALA A 57 15.98 38.42 1.10
N ILE A 58 16.71 38.32 -0.01
CA ILE A 58 17.02 39.46 -0.88
C ILE A 58 15.72 40.09 -1.41
N ARG A 59 14.78 39.26 -1.87
CA ARG A 59 13.49 39.73 -2.40
C ARG A 59 12.63 40.41 -1.33
N ASP A 60 12.54 39.80 -0.14
CA ASP A 60 11.56 40.15 0.89
C ASP A 60 12.09 41.13 1.95
N PHE A 61 13.39 41.49 1.91
CA PHE A 61 13.98 42.45 2.85
C PHE A 61 13.30 43.81 2.74
N ARG A 62 13.03 44.41 3.91
CA ARG A 62 12.45 45.76 3.99
C ARG A 62 13.22 46.62 5.00
N TYR A 63 13.62 47.81 4.54
CA TYR A 63 14.40 48.79 5.30
C TYR A 63 13.64 49.45 6.44
N ASP A 64 12.30 49.47 6.37
CA ASP A 64 11.43 49.99 7.43
C ASP A 64 11.37 49.07 8.65
N ARG A 65 11.63 47.76 8.47
CA ARG A 65 11.53 46.75 9.54
C ARG A 65 12.87 46.23 10.04
N PHE A 66 13.92 46.31 9.23
CA PHE A 66 15.23 45.74 9.56
C PHE A 66 16.33 46.75 9.29
N HIS A 67 17.21 46.92 10.28
CA HIS A 67 18.34 47.86 10.22
C HIS A 67 19.55 47.29 9.47
N LYS A 68 19.69 45.96 9.40
CA LYS A 68 20.79 45.26 8.71
C LYS A 68 20.29 44.02 7.98
N PHE A 69 20.84 43.77 6.79
CA PHE A 69 20.44 42.63 5.95
C PHE A 69 20.91 41.28 6.52
N ARG A 70 22.14 41.21 7.05
CA ARG A 70 22.75 39.94 7.48
C ARG A 70 21.92 39.12 8.48
N PRO A 71 21.39 39.68 9.58
CA PRO A 71 20.56 38.90 10.52
C PRO A 71 19.26 38.39 9.89
N PHE A 72 18.67 39.17 8.98
CA PHE A 72 17.45 38.77 8.27
C PHE A 72 17.73 37.62 7.30
N ALA A 73 18.83 37.72 6.53
CA ALA A 73 19.27 36.66 5.65
C ALA A 73 19.52 35.35 6.41
N GLU A 74 20.21 35.42 7.55
CA GLU A 74 20.48 34.26 8.41
C GLU A 74 19.20 33.56 8.89
N LEU A 75 18.18 34.35 9.29
CA LEU A 75 16.88 33.82 9.69
C LEU A 75 16.16 33.11 8.54
N CYS A 76 16.14 33.72 7.35
CA CYS A 76 15.49 33.16 6.17
C CYS A 76 16.16 31.88 5.67
N VAL A 77 17.50 31.86 5.62
CA VAL A 77 18.30 30.68 5.26
C VAL A 77 17.99 29.52 6.21
N THR A 78 18.08 29.75 7.52
CA THR A 78 17.85 28.71 8.52
C THR A 78 16.42 28.16 8.45
N ARG A 79 15.42 29.05 8.29
CA ARG A 79 14.01 28.64 8.16
C ARG A 79 13.77 27.81 6.90
N GLN A 80 14.36 28.20 5.76
CA GLN A 80 14.19 27.47 4.51
C GLN A 80 14.75 26.05 4.62
N ILE A 81 15.96 25.88 5.18
CA ILE A 81 16.56 24.56 5.41
C ILE A 81 15.67 23.71 6.32
N ILE A 82 15.20 24.26 7.46
CA ILE A 82 14.30 23.55 8.37
C ILE A 82 13.00 23.15 7.68
N SER A 83 12.43 24.02 6.85
CA SER A 83 11.22 23.73 6.08
C SER A 83 11.41 22.58 5.10
N ALA A 84 12.55 22.52 4.41
CA ALA A 84 12.90 21.42 3.52
C ALA A 84 13.04 20.09 4.28
N VAL A 85 13.80 20.09 5.39
CA VAL A 85 13.98 18.91 6.26
C VAL A 85 12.63 18.42 6.79
N LYS A 86 11.76 19.33 7.26
CA LYS A 86 10.41 18.99 7.70
C LYS A 86 9.54 18.44 6.59
N ALA A 87 9.71 18.91 5.35
CA ALA A 87 8.94 18.39 4.22
C ALA A 87 9.34 16.94 3.90
N ALA A 88 10.63 16.63 3.88
CA ALA A 88 11.14 15.28 3.63
C ALA A 88 10.82 14.28 4.75
N THR A 89 10.73 14.74 6.00
CA THR A 89 10.45 13.89 7.17
C THR A 89 8.95 13.80 7.53
N ARG A 90 8.04 14.26 6.67
CA ARG A 90 6.59 14.16 6.92
C ARG A 90 6.13 12.70 6.98
N GLN A 91 5.20 12.42 7.88
CA GLN A 91 4.69 11.06 8.13
C GLN A 91 4.21 10.31 6.89
N LYS A 92 3.59 11.00 5.92
CA LYS A 92 3.15 10.37 4.65
C LYS A 92 4.29 9.81 3.79
N HIS A 93 5.54 10.20 4.06
CA HIS A 93 6.74 9.74 3.36
C HIS A 93 7.49 8.63 4.13
N ILE A 94 7.08 8.32 5.37
CA ILE A 94 7.70 7.28 6.20
C ILE A 94 7.75 5.91 5.49
N PRO A 95 6.67 5.40 4.84
CA PRO A 95 6.72 4.10 4.18
C PRO A 95 7.77 4.01 3.06
N LEU A 96 8.06 5.13 2.38
CA LEU A 96 9.10 5.19 1.36
C LEU A 96 10.49 5.31 1.99
N ASN A 97 10.62 6.17 3.00
CA ASN A 97 11.88 6.44 3.69
C ASN A 97 12.42 5.21 4.45
N ASP A 98 11.53 4.38 4.99
CA ASP A 98 11.87 3.19 5.78
C ASP A 98 11.78 1.89 4.95
N SER A 99 11.56 2.01 3.63
CA SER A 99 11.48 0.83 2.76
C SER A 99 12.84 0.11 2.70
N ILE A 100 12.78 -1.22 2.77
CA ILE A 100 13.94 -2.09 2.62
C ILE A 100 13.81 -2.78 1.27
N SER A 101 14.90 -2.82 0.51
CA SER A 101 14.92 -3.56 -0.76
C SER A 101 14.67 -5.05 -0.52
N ILE A 102 13.81 -5.64 -1.34
CA ILE A 102 13.55 -7.08 -1.37
C ILE A 102 14.81 -7.84 -1.78
N ASP A 103 15.65 -7.23 -2.63
CA ASP A 103 16.92 -7.80 -3.09
C ASP A 103 18.06 -7.60 -2.08
N ARG A 104 17.76 -7.07 -0.88
CA ARG A 104 18.78 -6.89 0.16
C ARG A 104 19.29 -8.28 0.57
N PRO A 105 20.61 -8.53 0.51
CA PRO A 105 21.18 -9.79 0.97
C PRO A 105 21.02 -9.91 2.49
N ILE A 106 20.62 -11.10 2.94
CA ILE A 106 20.52 -11.44 4.36
C ILE A 106 21.76 -12.27 4.70
N GLN A 107 22.57 -11.78 5.63
CA GLN A 107 23.61 -12.58 6.24
C GLN A 107 22.94 -13.50 7.27
N ASP A 108 22.55 -14.70 6.84
CA ASP A 108 22.15 -15.75 7.77
C ASP A 108 23.41 -16.53 8.20
N PRO A 109 23.77 -16.55 9.49
CA PRO A 109 24.90 -17.32 10.01
C PRO A 109 24.80 -18.83 9.74
N ALA A 110 23.60 -19.34 9.41
CA ALA A 110 23.34 -20.76 9.17
C ALA A 110 23.42 -21.16 7.69
N SER A 111 23.38 -20.22 6.74
CA SER A 111 23.50 -20.50 5.31
C SER A 111 24.92 -20.22 4.82
N ALA A 112 25.56 -21.20 4.18
CA ALA A 112 26.87 -21.03 3.56
C ALA A 112 26.84 -20.15 2.28
N ASP A 113 25.63 -19.84 1.78
CA ASP A 113 25.41 -19.06 0.57
C ASP A 113 25.11 -17.60 0.91
N ALA A 114 26.08 -16.73 0.62
CA ALA A 114 26.04 -15.29 0.90
C ALA A 114 25.07 -14.48 0.00
N ASP A 115 24.33 -15.16 -0.89
CA ASP A 115 23.49 -14.55 -1.92
C ASP A 115 21.99 -14.60 -1.60
N THR A 116 21.57 -15.18 -0.47
CA THR A 116 20.15 -15.26 -0.11
C THR A 116 19.57 -13.86 0.12
N THR A 117 18.46 -13.54 -0.54
CA THR A 117 17.82 -12.21 -0.45
C THR A 117 16.61 -12.21 0.49
N LEU A 118 16.20 -11.03 0.94
CA LEU A 118 14.99 -10.86 1.76
C LEU A 118 13.73 -11.39 1.05
N GLY A 119 13.64 -11.26 -0.26
CA GLY A 119 12.52 -11.79 -1.06
C GLY A 119 12.37 -13.31 -0.99
N GLU A 120 13.47 -14.04 -0.93
CA GLU A 120 13.44 -15.51 -0.90
C GLU A 120 12.99 -16.07 0.45
N MET A 121 13.17 -15.31 1.53
CA MET A 121 12.71 -15.68 2.87
C MET A 121 11.27 -15.27 3.16
N LEU A 122 10.66 -14.40 2.36
CA LEU A 122 9.30 -13.91 2.59
C LEU A 122 8.29 -14.96 2.09
N PRO A 123 7.47 -15.56 2.97
CA PRO A 123 6.43 -16.48 2.55
C PRO A 123 5.32 -15.71 1.81
N ASP A 124 4.77 -16.31 0.75
CA ASP A 124 3.54 -15.83 0.15
C ASP A 124 2.36 -16.11 1.11
N PRO A 125 1.68 -15.08 1.63
CA PRO A 125 0.55 -15.27 2.55
C PRO A 125 -0.65 -15.99 1.91
N ASN A 126 -0.70 -16.08 0.58
CA ASN A 126 -1.76 -16.77 -0.16
C ASN A 126 -1.34 -18.13 -0.69
N ALA A 127 -0.10 -18.57 -0.43
CA ALA A 127 0.35 -19.89 -0.85
C ALA A 127 -0.41 -20.97 -0.07
N LEU A 128 -1.17 -21.78 -0.79
CA LEU A 128 -1.85 -22.95 -0.23
C LEU A 128 -0.86 -24.11 -0.10
N THR A 129 -0.92 -24.81 1.01
CA THR A 129 -0.20 -26.08 1.18
C THR A 129 -0.79 -27.17 0.27
N PRO A 130 0.00 -28.19 -0.15
CA PRO A 130 -0.53 -29.30 -0.93
C PRO A 130 -1.75 -29.97 -0.29
N GLU A 131 -1.77 -30.09 1.04
CA GLU A 131 -2.88 -30.61 1.82
C GLU A 131 -4.15 -29.75 1.68
N GLU A 132 -3.99 -28.43 1.76
CA GLU A 132 -5.08 -27.48 1.56
C GLU A 132 -5.61 -27.52 0.13
N VAL A 133 -4.73 -27.58 -0.89
CA VAL A 133 -5.14 -27.72 -2.29
C VAL A 133 -6.01 -28.96 -2.50
N ILE A 134 -5.59 -30.11 -1.96
CA ILE A 134 -6.36 -31.35 -2.03
C ILE A 134 -7.71 -31.21 -1.32
N LEU A 135 -7.72 -30.53 -0.16
CA LEU A 135 -8.94 -30.29 0.61
C LEU A 135 -9.94 -29.41 -0.16
N TYR A 136 -9.47 -28.31 -0.74
CA TYR A 136 -10.25 -27.37 -1.54
C TYR A 136 -10.88 -28.04 -2.76
N GLN A 137 -10.30 -29.11 -3.28
CA GLN A 137 -10.91 -29.89 -4.36
C GLN A 137 -11.87 -30.98 -3.84
N ARG A 138 -11.50 -31.67 -2.75
CA ARG A 138 -12.20 -32.88 -2.31
C ARG A 138 -13.49 -32.60 -1.56
N ILE A 139 -13.50 -31.63 -0.66
CA ILE A 139 -14.70 -31.32 0.14
C ILE A 139 -15.85 -30.82 -0.75
N PRO A 140 -15.66 -29.82 -1.63
CA PRO A 140 -16.75 -29.32 -2.45
C PRO A 140 -17.36 -30.40 -3.36
N MET A 141 -16.52 -31.27 -3.94
CA MET A 141 -17.01 -32.39 -4.77
C MET A 141 -17.80 -33.42 -3.96
N ALA A 142 -17.38 -33.72 -2.73
CA ALA A 142 -18.12 -34.62 -1.85
C ALA A 142 -19.48 -34.04 -1.44
N VAL A 143 -19.50 -32.76 -1.04
CA VAL A 143 -20.73 -32.04 -0.67
C VAL A 143 -21.68 -31.96 -1.85
N LEU A 144 -21.18 -31.62 -3.04
CA LEU A 144 -21.99 -31.50 -4.25
C LEU A 144 -22.63 -32.85 -4.62
N ARG A 145 -21.88 -33.95 -4.59
CA ARG A 145 -22.43 -35.30 -4.83
C ARG A 145 -23.56 -35.65 -3.86
N LEU A 146 -23.33 -35.48 -2.56
CA LEU A 146 -24.32 -35.77 -1.52
C LEU A 146 -25.55 -34.86 -1.63
N ALA A 147 -25.37 -33.60 -2.02
CA ALA A 147 -26.46 -32.67 -2.23
C ALA A 147 -27.29 -33.03 -3.47
N GLN A 148 -26.65 -33.47 -4.56
CA GLN A 148 -27.33 -33.91 -5.78
C GLN A 148 -28.28 -35.08 -5.54
N GLU A 149 -27.95 -36.02 -4.65
CA GLU A 149 -28.83 -37.13 -4.27
C GLU A 149 -30.15 -36.66 -3.64
N ARG A 150 -30.17 -35.45 -3.06
CA ARG A 150 -31.33 -34.84 -2.41
C ARG A 150 -32.07 -33.84 -3.30
N MET A 151 -31.58 -33.58 -4.52
CA MET A 151 -32.16 -32.63 -5.45
C MET A 151 -33.23 -33.27 -6.33
N SER A 152 -34.24 -32.48 -6.69
CA SER A 152 -35.21 -32.85 -7.71
C SER A 152 -34.60 -32.71 -9.11
N PRO A 153 -35.18 -33.35 -10.15
CA PRO A 153 -34.68 -33.24 -11.53
C PRO A 153 -34.57 -31.79 -12.02
N LEU A 154 -35.53 -30.93 -11.65
CA LEU A 154 -35.50 -29.51 -12.01
C LEU A 154 -34.37 -28.75 -11.30
N GLU A 155 -34.12 -29.06 -10.03
CA GLU A 155 -33.01 -28.45 -9.27
C GLU A 155 -31.65 -28.84 -9.83
N LEU A 156 -31.49 -30.10 -10.26
CA LEU A 156 -30.28 -30.57 -10.93
C LEU A 156 -30.05 -29.84 -12.26
N GLN A 157 -31.09 -29.72 -13.09
CA GLN A 157 -31.02 -28.99 -14.36
C GLN A 157 -30.69 -27.50 -14.17
N VAL A 158 -31.28 -26.87 -13.14
CA VAL A 158 -30.99 -25.46 -12.80
C VAL A 158 -29.56 -25.31 -12.26
N LEU A 159 -29.09 -26.22 -11.42
CA LEU A 159 -27.71 -26.21 -10.92
C LEU A 159 -26.70 -26.38 -12.06
N GLU A 160 -26.93 -27.31 -12.98
CA GLU A 160 -26.07 -27.52 -14.15
C GLU A 160 -25.97 -26.24 -15.00
N CYS A 161 -27.12 -25.63 -15.33
CA CYS A 161 -27.14 -24.38 -16.09
C CYS A 161 -26.48 -23.21 -15.34
N TYR A 162 -26.58 -23.17 -14.00
CA TYR A 162 -25.90 -22.16 -13.18
C TYR A 162 -24.38 -22.35 -13.21
N LEU A 163 -23.89 -23.59 -13.10
CA LEU A 163 -22.47 -23.93 -13.19
C LEU A 163 -21.89 -23.65 -14.58
N ASP A 164 -22.70 -23.77 -15.64
CA ASP A 164 -22.35 -23.35 -16.99
C ASP A 164 -22.28 -21.82 -17.16
N GLY A 165 -22.63 -21.03 -16.13
CA GLY A 165 -22.59 -19.58 -16.14
C GLY A 165 -23.75 -18.91 -16.87
N LEU A 166 -24.85 -19.63 -17.12
CA LEU A 166 -26.03 -19.05 -17.77
C LEU A 166 -26.72 -18.03 -16.86
N SER A 167 -27.33 -17.01 -17.45
CA SER A 167 -28.19 -16.08 -16.73
C SER A 167 -29.57 -16.68 -16.44
N TYR A 168 -30.29 -16.10 -15.49
CA TYR A 168 -31.64 -16.53 -15.11
C TYR A 168 -32.64 -16.52 -16.29
N ARG A 169 -32.43 -15.63 -17.27
CA ARG A 169 -33.26 -15.54 -18.49
C ARG A 169 -32.91 -16.68 -19.46
N GLU A 170 -31.62 -16.91 -19.70
CA GLU A 170 -31.17 -18.01 -20.55
C GLU A 170 -31.57 -19.38 -19.98
N MET A 171 -31.50 -19.56 -18.66
CA MET A 171 -32.03 -20.76 -17.98
C MET A 171 -33.55 -20.90 -18.15
N SER A 172 -34.28 -19.79 -18.02
CA SER A 172 -35.73 -19.74 -18.19
C SER A 172 -36.15 -20.18 -19.60
N GLU A 173 -35.44 -19.70 -20.62
CA GLU A 173 -35.62 -20.09 -22.02
C GLU A 173 -35.21 -21.54 -22.28
N LYS A 174 -34.01 -21.95 -21.84
CA LYS A 174 -33.46 -23.31 -22.04
C LYS A 174 -34.30 -24.39 -21.38
N LEU A 175 -34.83 -24.14 -20.19
CA LEU A 175 -35.64 -25.10 -19.43
C LEU A 175 -37.16 -24.94 -19.68
N ASN A 176 -37.55 -23.95 -20.49
CA ASN A 176 -38.95 -23.56 -20.73
C ASN A 176 -39.75 -23.39 -19.42
N ARG A 177 -39.17 -22.63 -18.47
CA ARG A 177 -39.75 -22.35 -17.15
C ARG A 177 -39.71 -20.86 -16.87
N HIS A 178 -40.65 -20.34 -16.10
CA HIS A 178 -40.63 -18.94 -15.69
C HIS A 178 -39.40 -18.62 -14.81
N THR A 179 -38.82 -17.43 -14.96
CA THR A 179 -37.64 -16.96 -14.20
C THR A 179 -37.77 -17.13 -12.68
N LYS A 180 -38.95 -16.83 -12.11
CA LYS A 180 -39.26 -17.08 -10.68
C LYS A 180 -39.13 -18.56 -10.28
N CYS A 181 -39.43 -19.49 -11.19
CA CYS A 181 -39.26 -20.92 -10.95
C CYS A 181 -37.78 -21.31 -10.88
N ILE A 182 -36.96 -20.72 -11.76
CA ILE A 182 -35.49 -20.87 -11.76
C ILE A 182 -34.89 -20.35 -10.46
N ASP A 183 -35.26 -19.13 -10.05
CA ASP A 183 -34.79 -18.52 -8.80
C ASP A 183 -35.15 -19.38 -7.57
N ASN A 184 -36.42 -19.79 -7.46
CA ASN A 184 -36.87 -20.66 -6.38
C ASN A 184 -36.13 -22.01 -6.36
N ALA A 185 -35.80 -22.57 -7.53
CA ALA A 185 -35.02 -23.79 -7.62
C ALA A 185 -33.58 -23.57 -7.15
N LEU A 186 -32.93 -22.49 -7.58
CA LEU A 186 -31.57 -22.16 -7.17
C LEU A 186 -31.46 -21.87 -5.67
N GLN A 187 -32.45 -21.19 -5.08
CA GLN A 187 -32.53 -20.99 -3.63
C GLN A 187 -32.61 -22.32 -2.87
N ARG A 188 -33.41 -23.28 -3.35
CA ARG A 188 -33.47 -24.63 -2.76
C ARG A 188 -32.19 -25.42 -2.95
N VAL A 189 -31.53 -25.29 -4.10
CA VAL A 189 -30.20 -25.86 -4.36
C VAL A 189 -29.18 -25.35 -3.35
N LYS A 190 -29.03 -24.03 -3.20
CA LYS A 190 -28.14 -23.39 -2.21
C LYS A 190 -28.43 -23.90 -0.80
N LYS A 191 -29.71 -23.92 -0.40
CA LYS A 191 -30.12 -24.42 0.92
C LYS A 191 -29.73 -25.89 1.14
N LYS A 192 -29.93 -26.76 0.14
CA LYS A 192 -29.58 -28.19 0.24
C LYS A 192 -28.06 -28.40 0.34
N ILE A 193 -27.26 -27.63 -0.41
CA ILE A 193 -25.80 -27.67 -0.34
C ILE A 193 -25.33 -27.27 1.06
N VAL A 194 -25.84 -26.16 1.61
CA VAL A 194 -25.50 -25.71 2.97
C VAL A 194 -25.92 -26.73 4.02
N GLN A 195 -27.11 -27.35 3.89
CA GLN A 195 -27.56 -28.39 4.80
C GLN A 195 -26.63 -29.61 4.82
N VAL A 196 -26.23 -30.09 3.64
CA VAL A 196 -25.28 -31.21 3.52
C VAL A 196 -23.91 -30.81 4.08
N TYR A 197 -23.43 -29.60 3.81
CA TYR A 197 -22.18 -29.14 4.39
C TYR A 197 -22.24 -29.14 5.92
N GLN A 198 -23.26 -28.55 6.51
CA GLN A 198 -23.40 -28.49 7.97
C GLN A 198 -23.57 -29.87 8.62
N GLU A 199 -24.32 -30.78 7.97
CA GLU A 199 -24.53 -32.14 8.47
C GLU A 199 -23.21 -32.94 8.53
N TYR A 200 -22.35 -32.84 7.52
CA TYR A 200 -21.14 -33.65 7.41
C TYR A 200 -19.86 -32.94 7.86
N TYR A 201 -19.83 -31.60 7.85
CA TYR A 201 -18.64 -30.78 8.07
C TYR A 201 -18.87 -29.59 9.04
N GLY A 202 -20.10 -29.37 9.54
CA GLY A 202 -20.43 -28.29 10.48
C GLY A 202 -19.87 -28.52 11.89
N GLU A 203 -19.63 -27.42 12.62
CA GLU A 203 -18.92 -27.43 13.91
C GLU A 203 -19.64 -28.22 15.03
N GLU A 204 -20.98 -28.36 14.98
CA GLU A 204 -21.78 -29.03 16.02
C GLU A 204 -21.59 -30.56 16.05
N ASN A 205 -21.13 -31.20 14.97
CA ASN A 205 -20.90 -32.65 14.91
C ASN A 205 -19.49 -33.09 15.40
N THR A 206 -18.69 -32.15 15.92
CA THR A 206 -17.35 -32.41 16.44
C THR A 206 -17.33 -33.20 17.76
N ALA A 207 -18.47 -33.34 18.45
CA ALA A 207 -18.58 -34.05 19.73
C ALA A 207 -18.35 -35.57 19.63
N VAL A 208 -18.55 -36.19 18.46
CA VAL A 208 -18.41 -37.66 18.29
C VAL A 208 -16.97 -38.08 17.94
N ARG A 209 -16.06 -37.16 17.62
CA ARG A 209 -14.66 -37.51 17.26
C ARG A 209 -13.63 -36.66 17.98
N ARG A 210 -13.62 -36.73 19.31
CA ARG A 210 -12.41 -36.46 20.11
C ARG A 210 -11.39 -37.57 19.90
N ARG A 211 -10.61 -37.48 18.82
CA ARG A 211 -9.21 -37.94 18.75
C ARG A 211 -8.52 -37.26 17.57
N LYS A 212 -7.85 -36.15 17.88
CA LYS A 212 -6.89 -35.41 17.06
C LYS A 212 -7.32 -35.11 15.61
N ARG A 213 -7.82 -33.89 15.36
CA ARG A 213 -7.42 -33.09 14.19
C ARG A 213 -7.91 -31.64 14.31
N LEU A 214 -7.06 -30.76 13.78
CA LEU A 214 -7.17 -29.30 13.70
C LEU A 214 -8.53 -28.82 13.19
N ARG A 215 -8.85 -27.56 13.51
CA ARG A 215 -9.86 -26.75 12.82
C ARG A 215 -9.51 -26.71 11.33
N ILE A 216 -10.23 -27.46 10.49
CA ILE A 216 -10.01 -27.51 9.04
C ILE A 216 -11.38 -27.57 8.33
N ALA A 217 -12.26 -26.63 8.66
CA ALA A 217 -13.43 -26.36 7.84
C ALA A 217 -13.22 -24.96 7.26
N PRO A 218 -13.06 -24.79 5.93
CA PRO A 218 -13.12 -23.46 5.34
C PRO A 218 -14.49 -22.87 5.65
N GLU A 219 -14.53 -21.61 6.09
CA GLU A 219 -15.80 -20.89 6.19
C GLU A 219 -16.43 -20.90 4.79
N LEU A 220 -17.66 -21.38 4.68
CA LEU A 220 -18.44 -21.17 3.47
C LEU A 220 -18.71 -19.67 3.40
N ASP A 221 -17.96 -18.97 2.56
CA ASP A 221 -18.29 -17.59 2.18
C ASP A 221 -19.74 -17.58 1.69
N ASP A 222 -20.56 -16.66 2.21
CA ASP A 222 -21.95 -16.47 1.79
C ASP A 222 -22.09 -16.15 0.29
N ASN A 223 -20.96 -15.88 -0.39
CA ASN A 223 -20.84 -15.66 -1.83
C ASN A 223 -20.41 -16.89 -2.66
N LEU A 224 -20.25 -18.08 -2.06
CA LEU A 224 -20.09 -19.32 -2.82
C LEU A 224 -21.44 -19.70 -3.44
N LEU A 225 -21.66 -19.20 -4.67
CA LEU A 225 -22.84 -19.22 -5.54
C LEU A 225 -23.68 -17.95 -5.49
#